data_AF-A0A353PEX7-F1
#
_entry.id   AF-A0A353PEX7-F1
#
_cell.length_a   1.000
_cell.length_b   1.000
_cell.length_c   1.000
_cell.angle_alpha   90.00
_cell.angle_beta   90.00
_cell.angle_gamma   90.00
#
_symmetry.space_group_name_H-M   'P 1'
#
loop_
_entity.id
_entity.type
_entity.pdbx_description
1 polymer ?
#
loop_
_entity_poly.entity_id
_entity_poly.type
_entity_poly.pdbx_seq_one_letter_code
_entity_poly.pdbx_strand_id
1 'polypeptide(L)' 'MSHFLDRLTFFRRTVGDFSAGHGIVTEEDRSWEEGYRKRWQHDKIVRSTHGVNCTGSCSWKIYVKG' A
#
# COMPACT_ATOMS: atom_id res chain seq x y z
N MET A 1 -11.51 -4.51 14.10
CA MET A 1 -11.28 -4.32 15.55
C MET A 1 -11.61 -2.87 15.91
N SER A 2 -11.84 -2.57 17.19
CA SER A 2 -12.12 -1.20 17.63
C SER A 2 -10.82 -0.46 17.90
N HIS A 3 -10.48 0.51 17.05
CA HIS A 3 -9.30 1.37 17.22
C HIS A 3 -9.24 2.07 18.59
N PHE A 4 -10.39 2.28 19.21
CA PHE A 4 -10.47 2.86 20.56
C PHE A 4 -9.96 1.88 21.62
N LEU A 5 -10.42 0.63 21.61
CA LEU A 5 -9.98 -0.39 22.56
C LEU A 5 -8.50 -0.74 22.36
N ASP A 6 -8.03 -0.74 21.10
CA ASP A 6 -6.63 -1.02 20.79
C ASP A 6 -5.69 0.00 21.44
N ARG A 7 -6.12 1.26 21.64
CA ARG A 7 -5.31 2.28 22.33
C ARG A 7 -5.12 1.99 23.81
N LEU A 8 -6.04 1.25 24.44
CA LEU A 8 -5.94 0.87 25.85
C LEU A 8 -4.84 -0.17 26.10
N THR A 9 -4.33 -0.84 25.06
CA THR A 9 -3.27 -1.86 25.16
C THR A 9 -1.87 -1.33 24.86
N PHE A 10 -1.65 -0.01 24.97
CA PHE A 10 -0.41 0.68 24.59
C PHE A 10 0.89 -0.04 24.99
N PHE A 11 1.02 -0.47 26.26
CA PHE A 11 2.24 -1.12 26.76
C PHE A 11 2.49 -2.53 26.23
N ARG A 12 1.51 -3.16 25.56
CA ARG A 12 1.67 -4.49 24.94
C ARG A 12 2.14 -4.44 23.49
N ARG A 13 2.29 -3.26 22.89
CA ARG A 13 2.57 -3.09 21.45
C ARG A 13 4.04 -3.20 21.07
N THR A 14 4.96 -2.96 22.00
CA THR A 14 6.40 -3.03 21.75
C THR A 14 6.87 -4.48 21.85
N VAL A 15 7.49 -4.99 20.78
CA VAL A 15 7.92 -6.39 20.68
C VAL A 15 9.42 -6.56 20.90
N GLY A 16 10.20 -5.51 20.69
CA GLY A 16 11.64 -5.48 20.95
C GLY A 16 12.28 -4.15 20.61
N ASP A 17 13.54 -3.98 20.99
CA ASP A 17 14.38 -2.86 20.62
C ASP A 17 15.48 -3.27 19.64
N PHE A 18 16.08 -2.28 18.97
CA PHE A 18 17.24 -2.48 18.10
C PHE A 18 18.20 -1.30 18.19
N SER A 19 19.44 -1.51 17.72
CA SER A 19 20.51 -0.50 17.73
C SER A 19 20.80 0.06 19.12
N ALA A 20 21.01 -0.83 20.11
CA ALA A 20 21.30 -0.47 21.50
C ALA A 20 20.27 0.51 22.10
N GLY A 21 18.98 0.24 21.86
CA GLY A 21 17.88 1.07 22.36
C GLY A 21 17.55 2.31 21.51
N HIS A 22 18.18 2.51 20.35
CA HIS A 22 17.87 3.64 19.47
C HIS A 22 16.54 3.49 18.72
N GLY A 23 16.10 2.25 18.49
CA GLY A 23 14.84 1.97 17.79
C GLY A 23 13.97 0.96 18.52
N ILE A 24 12.68 1.00 18.23
CA ILE A 24 11.69 0.03 18.73
C ILE A 24 10.98 -0.64 17.56
N VAL A 25 10.70 -1.93 17.72
CA VAL A 25 9.82 -2.69 16.83
C VAL A 25 8.44 -2.73 17.48
N THR A 26 7.43 -2.34 16.72
CA THR A 26 6.04 -2.35 17.17
C THR A 26 5.19 -3.29 16.33
N GLU A 27 4.25 -3.95 16.99
CA GLU A 27 3.20 -4.73 16.34
C GLU A 27 1.88 -3.96 16.45
N GLU A 28 1.73 -2.98 15.57
CA GLU A 28 0.50 -2.16 15.48
C GLU A 28 -0.34 -2.55 14.26
N ASP A 29 -1.64 -2.27 14.34
CA ASP A 29 -2.53 -2.42 13.20
C ASP A 29 -2.09 -1.53 12.03
N ARG A 30 -1.88 -2.15 10.87
CA ARG A 30 -1.53 -1.49 9.60
C ARG A 30 -2.61 -1.68 8.54
N SER A 31 -3.85 -1.95 8.96
CA SER A 31 -5.00 -2.14 8.06
C SER A 31 -5.24 -0.94 7.14
N TRP A 32 -4.92 0.28 7.59
CA TRP A 32 -5.05 1.50 6.81
C TRP A 32 -4.29 1.46 5.47
N GLU A 33 -3.19 0.71 5.40
CA GLU A 33 -2.40 0.54 4.17
C GLU A 33 -3.18 -0.18 3.06
N GLU A 34 -4.23 -0.91 3.42
CA GLU A 34 -5.14 -1.52 2.44
C GLU A 34 -5.79 -0.48 1.52
N GLY A 35 -5.92 0.78 1.96
CA GLY A 35 -6.39 1.88 1.10
C GLY A 35 -5.54 2.05 -0.15
N TYR A 36 -4.21 2.09 -0.01
CA TYR A 36 -3.29 2.19 -1.15
C TYR A 36 -3.25 0.89 -1.96
N ARG A 37 -3.31 -0.28 -1.30
CA ARG A 37 -3.37 -1.58 -2.00
C ARG A 37 -4.62 -1.66 -2.90
N LYS A 38 -5.80 -1.31 -2.37
CA LYS A 38 -7.07 -1.30 -3.10
C LYS A 38 -7.09 -0.26 -4.22
N ARG A 39 -6.43 0.88 -4.05
CA ARG A 39 -6.29 1.88 -5.11
C ARG A 39 -5.52 1.31 -6.31
N TRP A 40 -4.44 0.57 -6.06
CA TRP A 40 -3.57 0.04 -7.12
C TRP A 40 -4.12 -1.22 -7.81
N GLN A 41 -4.93 -2.01 -7.11
CA GLN A 41 -5.63 -3.16 -7.69
C GLN A 41 -6.50 -2.76 -8.88
N HIS A 42 -6.62 -3.66 -9.86
CA HIS A 42 -7.35 -3.48 -11.11
C HIS A 42 -7.79 -4.85 -11.62
N ASP A 43 -8.79 -4.89 -12.49
CA ASP A 43 -9.42 -6.13 -12.94
C ASP A 43 -8.61 -6.82 -14.03
N LYS A 44 -8.06 -6.02 -14.95
CA LYS A 44 -7.25 -6.52 -16.07
C LYS A 44 -6.36 -5.43 -16.67
N ILE A 45 -5.41 -5.88 -17.47
CA ILE A 45 -4.52 -5.03 -18.26
C ILE A 45 -4.72 -5.35 -19.73
N VAL A 46 -4.87 -4.32 -20.57
CA VAL A 46 -4.99 -4.44 -22.02
C VAL A 46 -3.85 -3.68 -22.70
N ARG A 47 -3.27 -4.24 -23.76
CA ARG A 47 -2.25 -3.56 -24.56
C ARG A 47 -2.91 -2.60 -25.56
N SER A 48 -2.41 -1.37 -25.63
CA SER A 48 -2.81 -0.39 -26.66
C SER A 48 -1.68 0.59 -26.98
N THR A 49 -1.96 1.57 -27.84
CA THR A 49 -1.06 2.66 -28.24
C THR A 49 -1.84 3.99 -28.35
N HIS A 50 -1.12 5.11 -28.47
CA HIS A 50 -1.72 6.42 -28.74
C HIS A 50 -1.66 6.72 -30.25
N GLY A 51 -2.81 6.90 -30.88
CA GLY A 51 -2.92 7.25 -32.32
C GLY A 51 -2.70 8.74 -32.59
N VAL A 52 -1.50 9.25 -32.27
CA VAL A 52 -1.12 10.66 -32.44
C VAL A 52 0.22 10.77 -33.16
N ASN A 53 0.42 11.85 -33.93
CA ASN A 53 1.64 12.06 -34.73
C ASN A 53 2.84 12.51 -33.87
N CYS A 54 3.32 11.62 -32.99
CA CYS A 54 4.41 11.87 -32.05
C CYS A 54 5.66 11.01 -32.27
N THR A 55 5.69 10.20 -33.34
CA THR A 55 6.77 9.27 -33.75
C THR A 55 7.17 8.18 -32.75
N GLY A 56 6.72 8.22 -31.49
CA GLY A 56 7.19 7.32 -30.45
C GLY A 56 6.76 5.85 -30.60
N SER A 57 5.59 5.57 -31.19
CA SER A 57 5.05 4.20 -31.31
C SER A 57 5.03 3.41 -29.98
N CYS A 58 4.79 4.11 -28.87
CA CYS A 58 4.88 3.55 -27.52
C CYS A 58 3.77 2.52 -27.26
N SER A 59 4.12 1.32 -26.80
CA SER A 59 3.14 0.36 -26.29
C SER A 59 2.81 0.64 -24.83
N TRP A 60 1.51 0.72 -24.51
CA TRP A 60 1.01 1.00 -23.17
C TRP A 60 0.29 -0.19 -22.55
N LYS A 61 0.33 -0.24 -21.21
CA LYS A 61 -0.52 -1.08 -20.37
C LYS A 61 -1.70 -0.22 -19.91
N ILE A 62 -2.90 -0.51 -20.41
CA ILE A 62 -4.13 0.14 -19.97
C ILE A 62 -4.74 -0.70 -18.85
N TYR A 63 -4.82 -0.10 -17.66
CA TYR A 63 -5.35 -0.74 -16.45
C TYR A 63 -6.85 -0.45 -16.33
N VAL A 64 -7.69 -1.48 -16.32
CA VAL A 64 -9.15 -1.36 -16.17
C VAL A 64 -9.52 -1.71 -14.73
N LYS A 65 -10.28 -0.85 -14.05
CA LYS A 65 -10.75 -1.06 -12.68
C LYS A 65 -12.25 -0.71 -12.60
N GLY A 66 -13.06 -1.69 -12.21
CA GLY A 66 -14.48 -1.55 -11.87
C GLY A 66 -14.74 -1.38 -10.37
#